data_AF-A0A7J0G6Z9-F1
#
_entry.id   AF-A0A7J0G6Z9-F1
#
_cell.length_a   1.000
_cell.length_b   1.000
_cell.length_c   1.000
_cell.angle_alpha   90.00
_cell.angle_beta   90.00
_cell.angle_gamma   90.00
#
_symmetry.space_group_name_H-M   'P 1'
#
loop_
_entity.id
_entity.type
_entity.pdbx_description
1 polymer ?
#
loop_
_entity_poly.entity_id
_entity_poly.type
_entity_poly.pdbx_seq_one_letter_code
_entity_poly.pdbx_strand_id
1 'polypeptide(L)'
;MNDGTFRGGALAFKLDTLLKLADVKGTDGKTTLLHFVVQEIIRSEGVRAARVARESQSMSSIRSDDLLEEPPHDSEEHYRSLGLQMELLAKLGHQLVKSRDFLNSDMKNVDEENSFHQALKSFVQNAEVDIMSILDEEKRIMALVKSTADYFHGNAGKDEGLRLFIIVRDFLIILDKACKDVKDAPRKPNKTPSKDVPTAKPPSEPRQSPDPRQRLFPAIQERRMDDSSSDEDTF
;
A
#
# COMPACT_ATOMS: atom_id res chain seq x y z
N MET A 1 -0.81 -19.73 18.55
CA MET A 1 0.68 -19.68 18.50
C MET A 1 1.31 -19.02 19.72
N ASN A 2 0.69 -17.99 20.32
CA ASN A 2 1.24 -17.29 21.49
C ASN A 2 0.36 -17.42 22.74
N ASP A 3 -0.57 -18.39 22.78
CA ASP A 3 -1.53 -18.53 23.88
C ASP A 3 -0.80 -18.86 25.18
N GLY A 4 -1.21 -18.21 26.28
CA GLY A 4 -0.54 -18.34 27.58
C GLY A 4 0.80 -17.58 27.70
N THR A 5 1.23 -16.84 26.68
CA THR A 5 2.40 -15.94 26.76
C THR A 5 1.97 -14.49 26.94
N PHE A 6 2.89 -13.62 27.38
CA PHE A 6 2.67 -12.17 27.42
C PHE A 6 2.42 -11.54 26.04
N ARG A 7 2.62 -12.30 24.95
CA ARG A 7 2.33 -11.91 23.56
C ARG A 7 1.04 -12.53 23.03
N GLY A 8 0.29 -13.26 23.86
CA GLY A 8 -1.02 -13.84 23.53
C GLY A 8 -2.15 -12.83 23.68
N GLY A 9 -3.27 -13.06 23.00
CA GLY A 9 -4.47 -12.20 23.12
C GLY A 9 -4.31 -10.77 22.58
N ALA A 10 -3.27 -10.50 21.79
CA ALA A 10 -3.06 -9.17 21.20
C ALA A 10 -4.18 -8.82 20.20
N LEU A 11 -4.73 -7.61 20.33
CA LEU A 11 -5.75 -7.08 19.40
C LEU A 11 -5.14 -6.48 18.13
N ALA A 12 -3.88 -6.05 18.21
CA ALA A 12 -3.12 -5.49 17.10
C ALA A 12 -1.62 -5.73 17.32
N PHE A 13 -0.83 -5.56 16.27
CA PHE A 13 0.63 -5.63 16.30
C PHE A 13 1.23 -4.50 15.46
N LYS A 14 2.47 -4.12 15.76
CA LYS A 14 3.17 -3.07 15.01
C LYS A 14 3.51 -3.54 13.60
N LEU A 15 3.41 -2.66 12.60
CA LEU A 15 3.58 -3.02 11.21
C LEU A 15 4.96 -3.63 10.90
N ASP A 16 6.02 -3.23 11.62
CA ASP A 16 7.37 -3.82 11.50
C ASP A 16 7.41 -5.33 11.73
N THR A 17 6.41 -5.87 12.42
CA THR A 17 6.30 -7.31 12.70
C THR A 17 5.98 -8.11 11.44
N LEU A 18 5.43 -7.49 10.39
CA LEU A 18 5.17 -8.17 9.11
C LEU A 18 6.45 -8.75 8.49
N LEU A 19 7.56 -8.02 8.58
CA LEU A 19 8.84 -8.47 8.04
C LEU A 19 9.38 -9.72 8.77
N LYS A 20 9.01 -9.88 10.04
CA LYS A 20 9.44 -11.01 10.89
C LYS A 20 8.69 -12.31 10.59
N LEU A 21 7.62 -12.27 9.80
CA LEU A 21 6.87 -13.48 9.43
C LEU A 21 7.70 -14.44 8.58
N ALA A 22 8.69 -13.93 7.83
CA ALA A 22 9.64 -14.75 7.09
C ALA A 22 10.71 -15.40 7.98
N ASP A 23 10.95 -14.90 9.18
CA ASP A 23 11.98 -15.41 10.09
C ASP A 23 11.50 -16.59 10.93
N VAL A 24 10.18 -16.66 11.19
CA VAL A 24 9.58 -17.75 11.96
C VAL A 24 9.46 -18.98 11.08
N LYS A 25 10.30 -19.98 11.33
CA LYS A 25 10.33 -21.22 10.56
C LYS A 25 9.53 -22.33 11.23
N GLY A 26 8.92 -23.19 10.41
CA GLY A 26 8.29 -24.44 10.85
C GLY A 26 9.32 -25.48 11.26
N THR A 27 8.83 -26.64 11.71
CA THR A 27 9.67 -27.76 12.16
C THR A 27 10.56 -28.35 11.07
N ASP A 28 10.25 -28.10 9.80
CA ASP A 28 11.07 -28.50 8.66
C ASP A 28 12.29 -27.58 8.43
N GLY A 29 12.39 -26.45 9.15
CA GLY A 29 13.43 -25.45 9.00
C GLY A 29 13.46 -24.73 7.65
N LYS A 30 12.49 -25.00 6.77
CA LYS A 30 12.44 -24.53 5.38
C LYS A 30 11.24 -23.62 5.15
N THR A 31 10.06 -24.05 5.60
CA THR A 31 8.82 -23.31 5.41
C THR A 31 8.68 -22.26 6.50
N THR A 32 8.37 -21.03 6.13
CA THR A 32 8.19 -19.92 7.09
C THR A 32 6.72 -19.73 7.43
N LEU A 33 6.43 -18.98 8.49
CA LEU A 33 5.06 -18.59 8.86
C LEU A 33 4.41 -17.80 7.72
N LEU A 34 5.17 -16.97 7.00
CA LEU A 34 4.67 -16.25 5.83
C LEU A 34 4.17 -17.20 4.72
N HIS A 35 4.89 -18.28 4.42
CA HIS A 35 4.44 -19.28 3.44
C HIS A 35 3.11 -19.93 3.85
N PHE A 36 2.98 -20.27 5.13
CA PHE A 36 1.74 -20.83 5.66
C PHE A 36 0.58 -19.83 5.54
N VAL A 37 0.80 -18.57 5.90
CA VAL A 37 -0.22 -17.51 5.77
C VAL A 37 -0.65 -17.35 4.31
N VAL A 38 0.29 -17.31 3.36
CA VAL A 38 0.00 -17.24 1.92
C VAL A 38 -0.86 -18.44 1.49
N GLN A 39 -0.46 -19.65 1.85
CA GLN A 39 -1.19 -20.87 1.49
C GLN A 39 -2.61 -20.88 2.07
N GLU A 40 -2.77 -20.42 3.31
CA GLU A 40 -4.05 -20.37 4.02
C GLU A 40 -4.99 -19.30 3.44
N ILE A 41 -4.45 -18.14 3.03
CA ILE A 41 -5.18 -17.12 2.28
C ILE A 41 -5.66 -17.69 0.95
N ILE A 42 -4.78 -18.31 0.16
CA ILE A 42 -5.16 -18.94 -1.13
C ILE A 42 -6.26 -19.98 -0.91
N ARG A 43 -6.15 -20.81 0.13
CA ARG A 43 -7.13 -21.85 0.44
C ARG A 43 -8.49 -21.27 0.85
N SER A 44 -8.52 -20.23 1.67
CA SER A 44 -9.76 -19.67 2.22
C SER A 44 -10.41 -18.64 1.29
N GLU A 45 -9.64 -17.73 0.72
CA GLU A 45 -10.08 -16.71 -0.23
C GLU A 45 -10.35 -17.32 -1.62
N GLY A 46 -9.51 -18.26 -2.07
CA GLY A 46 -9.70 -18.92 -3.38
C GLY A 46 -10.99 -19.74 -3.44
N VAL A 47 -11.38 -20.39 -2.35
CA VAL A 47 -12.69 -21.08 -2.26
C VAL A 47 -13.84 -20.07 -2.32
N ARG A 48 -13.70 -18.90 -1.69
CA ARG A 48 -14.72 -17.84 -1.77
C ARG A 48 -14.81 -17.22 -3.16
N ALA A 49 -13.68 -16.88 -3.77
CA ALA A 49 -13.63 -16.36 -5.13
C ALA A 49 -14.24 -17.35 -6.14
N ALA A 50 -13.96 -18.65 -5.98
CA ALA A 50 -14.57 -19.69 -6.82
C ALA A 50 -16.09 -19.83 -6.61
N ARG A 51 -16.62 -19.57 -5.40
CA ARG A 51 -18.08 -19.55 -5.17
C ARG A 51 -18.72 -18.35 -5.85
N VAL A 52 -18.16 -17.15 -5.65
CA VAL A 52 -18.60 -15.92 -6.30
C VAL A 52 -18.55 -16.05 -7.82
N ALA A 53 -17.46 -16.56 -8.39
CA ALA A 53 -17.33 -16.75 -9.83
C ALA A 53 -18.30 -17.79 -10.42
N ARG A 54 -18.74 -18.79 -9.63
CA ARG A 54 -19.76 -19.76 -10.05
C ARG A 54 -21.18 -19.20 -9.95
N GLU A 55 -21.40 -18.22 -9.09
CA GLU A 55 -22.64 -17.45 -9.00
C GLU A 55 -22.71 -16.37 -10.10
N SER A 56 -21.57 -15.79 -10.48
CA SER A 56 -21.41 -14.81 -11.57
C SER A 56 -21.18 -15.46 -12.93
N GLN A 57 -21.82 -16.61 -13.23
CA GLN A 57 -21.60 -17.39 -14.46
C GLN A 57 -22.18 -16.74 -15.74
N SER A 58 -22.03 -15.42 -15.87
CA SER A 58 -22.00 -14.65 -17.10
C SER A 58 -21.12 -13.44 -16.81
N MET A 59 -19.95 -13.34 -17.48
CA MET A 59 -19.08 -12.18 -17.78
C MET A 59 -17.58 -12.60 -17.75
N SER A 60 -16.78 -11.99 -18.61
CA SER A 60 -15.63 -12.54 -19.34
C SER A 60 -14.34 -12.84 -18.57
N SER A 61 -13.48 -13.68 -19.16
CA SER A 61 -12.10 -13.94 -18.70
C SER A 61 -11.18 -12.77 -19.08
N ILE A 62 -10.78 -11.96 -18.11
CA ILE A 62 -9.63 -11.07 -18.25
C ILE A 62 -8.43 -11.78 -17.62
N ARG A 63 -7.41 -12.04 -18.44
CA ARG A 63 -6.11 -12.55 -17.98
C ARG A 63 -5.25 -11.35 -17.59
N SER A 64 -4.90 -11.27 -16.31
CA SER A 64 -3.93 -10.30 -15.79
C SER A 64 -2.54 -10.93 -15.81
N ASP A 65 -1.87 -10.84 -16.95
CA ASP A 65 -0.45 -11.21 -17.08
C ASP A 65 0.21 -10.18 -17.99
N ASP A 66 0.43 -8.95 -17.49
CA ASP A 66 1.38 -8.01 -18.10
C ASP A 66 1.69 -6.75 -17.25
N LEU A 67 2.07 -6.85 -15.96
CA LEU A 67 2.52 -5.65 -15.21
C LEU A 67 3.51 -5.98 -14.08
N LEU A 68 4.66 -6.59 -14.42
CA LEU A 68 5.78 -6.68 -13.47
C LEU A 68 7.09 -6.35 -14.19
N GLU A 69 7.28 -5.06 -14.52
CA GLU A 69 8.65 -4.55 -14.56
C GLU A 69 9.19 -4.59 -13.13
N GLU A 70 10.33 -5.26 -12.94
CA GLU A 70 11.06 -5.22 -11.68
C GLU A 70 11.35 -3.75 -11.32
N PRO A 71 10.90 -3.24 -10.16
CA PRO A 71 11.34 -1.93 -9.74
C PRO A 71 12.85 -2.01 -9.51
N PRO A 72 13.63 -1.02 -10.00
CA PRO A 72 15.05 -0.92 -9.71
C PRO A 72 15.25 -0.99 -8.20
N HIS A 73 16.35 -1.63 -7.78
CA HIS A 73 16.70 -1.78 -6.38
C HIS A 73 17.00 -0.41 -5.78
N ASP A 74 15.95 0.29 -5.36
CA ASP A 74 16.01 1.67 -4.95
C ASP A 74 16.36 1.70 -3.46
N SER A 75 17.65 1.92 -3.22
CA SER A 75 18.28 1.96 -1.91
C SER A 75 17.55 2.98 -1.03
N GLU A 76 17.58 2.74 0.28
CA GLU A 76 17.06 3.65 1.31
C GLU A 76 17.55 5.10 1.12
N GLU A 77 18.67 5.29 0.43
CA GLU A 77 19.23 6.57 -0.02
C GLU A 77 18.36 7.33 -1.03
N HIS A 78 17.60 6.67 -1.91
CA HIS A 78 16.73 7.35 -2.89
C HIS A 78 15.47 7.95 -2.26
N TYR A 79 14.94 7.31 -1.22
CA TYR A 79 13.83 7.87 -0.42
C TYR A 79 14.32 8.97 0.53
N ARG A 80 15.57 8.90 1.01
CA ARG A 80 16.25 10.03 1.66
C ARG A 80 16.56 11.16 0.67
N SER A 81 16.81 10.84 -0.61
CA SER A 81 16.98 11.79 -1.71
C SER A 81 15.68 12.54 -2.04
N LEU A 82 14.51 11.96 -1.79
CA LEU A 82 13.26 12.73 -1.77
C LEU A 82 13.28 13.83 -0.68
N GLY A 83 13.98 13.59 0.44
CA GLY A 83 14.33 14.64 1.41
C GLY A 83 15.33 15.68 0.88
N LEU A 84 16.21 15.32 -0.08
CA LEU A 84 17.07 16.28 -0.81
C LEU A 84 16.26 17.20 -1.74
N GLN A 85 15.01 16.85 -2.04
CA GLN A 85 14.10 17.71 -2.81
C GLN A 85 13.78 19.01 -2.07
N MET A 86 13.78 19.01 -0.72
CA MET A 86 13.64 20.26 0.05
C MET A 86 14.87 21.16 -0.01
N GLU A 87 16.08 20.60 -0.05
CA GLU A 87 17.29 21.41 -0.18
C GLU A 87 17.34 22.09 -1.56
N LEU A 88 16.95 21.36 -2.61
CA LEU A 88 16.84 21.90 -3.96
C LEU A 88 15.76 22.98 -4.05
N LEU A 89 14.57 22.75 -3.48
CA LEU A 89 13.48 23.73 -3.45
C LEU A 89 13.85 24.99 -2.67
N ALA A 90 14.53 24.84 -1.52
CA ALA A 90 15.01 25.97 -0.73
C ALA A 90 16.06 26.79 -1.50
N LYS A 91 17.00 26.12 -2.18
CA LYS A 91 17.99 26.79 -3.05
C LYS A 91 17.32 27.52 -4.20
N LEU A 92 16.36 26.88 -4.87
CA LEU A 92 15.63 27.47 -5.99
C LEU A 92 14.82 28.69 -5.54
N GLY A 93 14.08 28.57 -4.44
CA GLY A 93 13.35 29.69 -3.84
C GLY A 93 14.27 30.85 -3.46
N HIS A 94 15.45 30.57 -2.90
CA HIS A 94 16.44 31.60 -2.58
C HIS A 94 17.00 32.32 -3.81
N GLN A 95 17.33 31.60 -4.88
CA GLN A 95 17.77 32.23 -6.13
C GLN A 95 16.66 33.09 -6.73
N LEU A 96 15.42 32.62 -6.66
CA LEU A 96 14.27 33.36 -7.18
C LEU A 96 14.03 34.67 -6.42
N VAL A 97 14.15 34.65 -5.09
CA VAL A 97 14.11 35.86 -4.26
C VAL A 97 15.20 36.85 -4.69
N LYS A 98 16.43 36.39 -4.93
CA LYS A 98 17.51 37.25 -5.43
C LYS A 98 17.20 37.85 -6.80
N SER A 99 16.65 37.06 -7.73
CA SER A 99 16.25 37.55 -9.05
C SER A 99 15.15 38.60 -8.95
N ARG A 100 14.17 38.42 -8.06
CA ARG A 100 13.14 39.42 -7.76
C ARG A 100 13.73 40.68 -7.16
N ASP A 101 14.66 40.56 -6.21
CA ASP A 101 15.29 41.70 -5.57
C ASP A 101 16.07 42.53 -6.60
N PHE A 102 16.86 41.87 -7.46
CA PHE A 102 17.56 42.51 -8.59
C PHE A 102 16.61 43.23 -9.54
N LEU A 103 15.47 42.61 -9.88
CA LEU A 103 14.44 43.23 -10.72
C LEU A 103 13.90 44.52 -10.07
N ASN A 104 13.69 44.50 -8.75
CA ASN A 104 13.12 45.62 -7.98
C ASN A 104 14.15 46.72 -7.62
N SER A 105 15.45 46.42 -7.63
CA SER A 105 16.53 47.37 -7.34
C SER A 105 17.18 47.88 -8.62
N ASP A 106 17.97 47.01 -9.27
CA ASP A 106 18.90 47.38 -10.34
C ASP A 106 18.18 47.63 -11.66
N MET A 107 17.03 46.98 -11.87
CA MET A 107 16.23 47.17 -13.08
C MET A 107 15.07 48.16 -12.92
N LYS A 108 14.92 48.81 -11.76
CA LYS A 108 13.75 49.65 -11.45
C LYS A 108 13.50 50.79 -12.44
N ASN A 109 14.56 51.37 -13.00
CA ASN A 109 14.49 52.51 -13.92
C ASN A 109 14.73 52.10 -15.39
N VAL A 110 14.81 50.80 -15.67
CA VAL A 110 14.92 50.30 -17.04
C VAL A 110 13.55 50.43 -17.69
N ASP A 111 13.54 50.79 -18.98
CA ASP A 111 12.32 50.88 -19.77
C ASP A 111 11.49 49.58 -19.66
N GLU A 112 10.20 49.72 -19.39
CA GLU A 112 9.29 48.58 -19.29
C GLU A 112 9.16 47.83 -20.62
N GLU A 113 9.47 48.47 -21.76
CA GLU A 113 9.55 47.83 -23.08
C GLU A 113 10.84 47.04 -23.31
N ASN A 114 11.81 47.09 -22.40
CA ASN A 114 13.02 46.28 -22.52
C ASN A 114 12.68 44.78 -22.45
N SER A 115 12.98 44.07 -23.53
CA SER A 115 12.70 42.64 -23.69
C SER A 115 13.30 41.77 -22.60
N PHE A 116 14.50 42.09 -22.10
CA PHE A 116 15.12 41.35 -20.99
C PHE A 116 14.37 41.60 -19.67
N HIS A 117 13.99 42.85 -19.40
CA HIS A 117 13.21 43.19 -18.20
C HIS A 117 11.85 42.47 -18.21
N GLN A 118 11.15 42.45 -19.34
CA GLN A 118 9.87 41.74 -19.48
C GLN A 118 10.03 40.22 -19.31
N ALA A 119 11.06 39.63 -19.94
CA ALA A 119 11.33 38.20 -19.83
C ALA A 119 11.68 37.81 -18.39
N LEU A 120 12.55 38.57 -17.72
CA LEU A 120 12.94 38.30 -16.34
C LEU A 120 11.76 38.48 -15.38
N LYS A 121 10.96 39.52 -15.55
CA LYS A 121 9.74 39.76 -14.76
C LYS A 121 8.75 38.60 -14.89
N SER A 122 8.48 38.17 -16.12
CA SER A 122 7.57 37.06 -16.39
C SER A 122 8.11 35.74 -15.82
N PHE A 123 9.41 35.49 -16.00
CA PHE A 123 10.07 34.32 -15.42
C PHE A 123 9.93 34.28 -13.89
N VAL A 124 10.23 35.39 -13.22
CA VAL A 124 10.15 35.46 -11.75
C VAL A 124 8.72 35.21 -11.28
N GLN A 125 7.74 35.88 -11.87
CA GLN A 125 6.33 35.74 -11.49
C GLN A 125 5.82 34.29 -11.68
N ASN A 126 6.14 33.66 -12.81
CA ASN A 126 5.70 32.30 -13.09
C ASN A 126 6.38 31.29 -12.15
N ALA A 127 7.71 31.40 -11.98
CA ALA A 127 8.45 30.51 -11.10
C ALA A 127 8.03 30.65 -9.63
N GLU A 128 7.60 31.84 -9.18
CA GLU A 128 7.11 32.03 -7.81
C GLU A 128 5.81 31.25 -7.58
N VAL A 129 4.91 31.27 -8.57
CA VAL A 129 3.67 30.48 -8.53
C VAL A 129 3.97 28.98 -8.51
N ASP A 130 4.87 28.52 -9.38
CA ASP A 130 5.23 27.10 -9.48
C ASP A 130 5.88 26.59 -8.18
N ILE A 131 6.85 27.31 -7.64
CA ILE A 131 7.51 26.92 -6.37
C ILE A 131 6.52 26.90 -5.22
N MET A 132 5.64 27.90 -5.14
CA MET A 132 4.62 27.95 -4.09
C MET A 132 3.64 26.77 -4.20
N SER A 133 3.20 26.44 -5.42
CA SER A 133 2.37 25.26 -5.67
C SER A 133 3.07 23.96 -5.24
N ILE A 134 4.37 23.82 -5.52
CA ILE A 134 5.14 22.63 -5.11
C ILE A 134 5.24 22.54 -3.58
N LEU A 135 5.47 23.67 -2.88
CA LEU A 135 5.53 23.70 -1.42
C LEU A 135 4.18 23.36 -0.76
N ASP A 136 3.08 23.85 -1.32
CA ASP A 136 1.74 23.51 -0.83
C ASP A 136 1.43 22.02 -1.02
N GLU A 137 1.84 21.45 -2.16
CA GLU A 137 1.68 20.03 -2.46
C GLU A 137 2.56 19.16 -1.54
N GLU A 138 3.80 19.58 -1.28
CA GLU A 138 4.69 18.92 -0.31
C GLU A 138 4.06 18.88 1.08
N LYS A 139 3.51 20.00 1.55
CA LYS A 139 2.77 20.07 2.82
C LYS A 139 1.55 19.15 2.84
N ARG A 140 0.79 19.07 1.74
CA ARG A 140 -0.37 18.19 1.59
C ARG A 140 0.04 16.72 1.67
N ILE A 141 1.09 16.32 0.96
CA ILE A 141 1.66 14.97 0.97
C ILE A 141 2.14 14.62 2.38
N MET A 142 2.88 15.51 3.03
CA MET A 142 3.38 15.28 4.39
C MET A 142 2.26 15.13 5.42
N ALA A 143 1.14 15.84 5.27
CA ALA A 143 -0.05 15.65 6.09
C ALA A 143 -0.69 14.27 5.88
N LEU A 144 -0.74 13.78 4.64
CA LEU A 144 -1.24 12.43 4.33
C LEU A 144 -0.31 11.34 4.89
N VAL A 145 1.00 11.50 4.73
CA VAL A 145 2.01 10.60 5.29
C VAL A 145 1.83 10.51 6.81
N LYS A 146 1.66 11.65 7.48
CA LYS A 146 1.40 11.70 8.92
C LYS A 146 0.10 10.99 9.30
N SER A 147 -1.02 11.33 8.65
CA SER A 147 -2.32 10.70 8.89
C SER A 147 -2.26 9.18 8.74
N THR A 148 -1.50 8.70 7.76
CA THR A 148 -1.34 7.26 7.51
C THR A 148 -0.49 6.61 8.60
N ALA A 149 0.60 7.27 9.02
CA ALA A 149 1.41 6.83 10.15
C ALA A 149 0.59 6.75 11.44
N ASP A 150 -0.23 7.78 11.71
CA ASP A 150 -1.07 7.87 12.90
C ASP A 150 -2.08 6.72 12.97
N TYR A 151 -2.62 6.31 11.81
CA TYR A 151 -3.53 5.17 11.73
C TYR A 151 -2.88 3.84 12.13
N PHE A 152 -1.67 3.55 11.67
CA PHE A 152 -1.00 2.25 11.92
C PHE A 152 -0.17 2.22 13.21
N HIS A 153 0.41 3.35 13.61
CA HIS A 153 1.36 3.43 14.72
C HIS A 153 0.87 4.29 15.90
N GLY A 154 -0.30 4.93 15.80
CA GLY A 154 -0.75 5.91 16.79
C GLY A 154 0.11 7.18 16.74
N ASN A 155 0.28 7.89 17.85
CA ASN A 155 1.02 9.16 17.91
C ASN A 155 2.55 8.94 17.75
N ALA A 156 2.95 8.50 16.57
CA ALA A 156 4.30 8.13 16.21
C ALA A 156 5.08 9.39 15.81
N GLY A 157 6.37 9.46 16.16
CA GLY A 157 7.20 10.64 15.89
C GLY A 157 7.30 10.99 14.39
N LYS A 158 7.84 12.18 14.09
CA LYS A 158 7.90 12.76 12.73
C LYS A 158 8.48 11.84 11.65
N ASP A 159 9.36 10.89 11.99
CA ASP A 159 10.06 10.04 11.04
C ASP A 159 9.39 8.67 10.77
N GLU A 160 8.35 8.33 11.54
CA GLU A 160 7.70 7.01 11.44
C GLU A 160 6.79 6.90 10.21
N GLY A 161 6.37 8.03 9.62
CA GLY A 161 5.50 8.04 8.45
C GLY A 161 6.17 7.55 7.17
N LEU A 162 7.38 8.02 6.87
CA LEU A 162 8.13 7.53 5.69
C LEU A 162 8.58 6.07 5.88
N ARG A 163 8.95 5.70 7.11
CA ARG A 163 9.34 4.34 7.45
C ARG A 163 8.22 3.33 7.20
N LEU A 164 6.96 3.73 7.39
CA LEU A 164 5.79 2.90 7.08
C LEU A 164 5.83 2.38 5.63
N PHE A 165 6.12 3.25 4.67
CA PHE A 165 6.17 2.90 3.24
C PHE A 165 7.31 1.93 2.93
N ILE A 166 8.47 2.10 3.57
CA ILE A 166 9.60 1.17 3.45
C ILE A 166 9.20 -0.22 3.97
N ILE A 167 8.54 -0.29 5.13
CA ILE A 167 8.07 -1.57 5.71
C ILE A 167 7.08 -2.26 4.76
N VAL A 168 6.11 -1.52 4.20
CA VAL A 168 5.13 -2.08 3.26
C VAL A 168 5.82 -2.58 1.99
N ARG A 169 6.71 -1.78 1.40
CA ARG A 169 7.48 -2.17 0.21
C ARG A 169 8.26 -3.47 0.45
N ASP A 170 9.04 -3.51 1.52
CA ASP A 170 9.88 -4.67 1.85
C ASP A 170 9.01 -5.91 2.17
N PHE A 171 7.87 -5.71 2.83
CA PHE A 171 6.90 -6.78 3.06
C PHE A 171 6.33 -7.33 1.76
N LEU A 172 5.95 -6.46 0.81
CA LEU A 172 5.43 -6.89 -0.49
C LEU A 172 6.46 -7.68 -1.29
N ILE A 173 7.74 -7.31 -1.21
CA ILE A 173 8.84 -8.06 -1.85
C ILE A 173 8.95 -9.48 -1.26
N ILE A 174 8.97 -9.61 0.07
CA ILE A 174 9.05 -10.95 0.69
C ILE A 174 7.76 -11.76 0.51
N LEU A 175 6.61 -11.09 0.41
CA LEU A 175 5.32 -11.71 0.12
C LEU A 175 5.29 -12.28 -1.29
N ASP A 176 5.73 -11.52 -2.29
CA ASP A 176 5.83 -11.98 -3.68
C ASP A 176 6.71 -13.22 -3.80
N LYS A 177 7.87 -13.20 -3.15
CA LYS A 177 8.76 -14.37 -3.08
C LYS A 177 8.04 -15.58 -2.46
N ALA A 178 7.38 -15.42 -1.31
CA ALA A 178 6.64 -16.50 -0.67
C ALA A 178 5.50 -17.04 -1.56
N CYS A 179 4.81 -16.17 -2.31
CA CYS A 179 3.80 -16.56 -3.29
C CYS A 179 4.39 -17.43 -4.42
N LYS A 180 5.54 -17.03 -4.98
CA LYS A 180 6.27 -17.81 -5.99
C LYS A 180 6.70 -19.17 -5.43
N ASP A 181 7.31 -19.19 -4.25
CA ASP A 181 7.77 -20.41 -3.58
C ASP A 181 6.60 -21.39 -3.31
N VAL A 182 5.44 -20.89 -2.88
CA VAL A 182 4.22 -21.71 -2.68
C VAL A 182 3.65 -22.23 -4.00
N LYS A 183 3.70 -21.44 -5.07
CA LYS A 183 3.22 -21.82 -6.41
C LYS A 183 4.08 -22.94 -7.01
N ASP A 184 5.40 -22.84 -6.85
CA ASP A 184 6.38 -23.77 -7.42
C ASP A 184 6.60 -25.00 -6.54
N ALA A 185 6.06 -25.00 -5.32
CA ALA A 185 6.12 -26.15 -4.43
C ALA A 185 5.47 -27.38 -5.09
N PRO A 186 6.14 -28.55 -5.08
CA PRO A 186 5.59 -29.75 -5.69
C PRO A 186 4.27 -30.11 -5.03
N ARG A 187 3.19 -30.16 -5.84
CA ARG A 187 1.89 -30.65 -5.39
C ARG A 187 2.07 -32.09 -4.90
N LYS A 188 2.08 -32.30 -3.59
CA LYS A 188 1.94 -33.66 -3.05
C LYS A 188 0.61 -34.21 -3.59
N PRO A 189 0.59 -35.38 -4.23
CA PRO A 189 -0.67 -35.97 -4.64
C PRO A 189 -1.50 -36.17 -3.37
N ASN A 190 -2.71 -35.60 -3.36
CA ASN A 190 -3.70 -35.90 -2.34
C ASN A 190 -3.83 -37.43 -2.30
N LYS A 191 -3.33 -38.07 -1.24
CA LYS A 191 -3.67 -39.45 -0.96
C LYS A 191 -5.17 -39.45 -0.67
N THR A 192 -5.92 -39.99 -1.62
CA THR A 192 -7.32 -40.36 -1.44
C THR A 192 -7.41 -41.21 -0.16
N PRO A 193 -8.34 -40.91 0.76
CA PRO A 193 -8.66 -41.85 1.81
C PRO A 193 -9.23 -43.10 1.13
N SER A 194 -8.54 -44.23 1.26
CA SER A 194 -9.09 -45.53 0.91
C SER A 194 -10.40 -45.71 1.67
N LYS A 195 -11.44 -46.14 0.94
CA LYS A 195 -12.72 -46.58 1.49
C LYS A 195 -12.47 -47.61 2.58
N ASP A 196 -12.91 -47.31 3.79
CA ASP A 196 -13.45 -48.30 4.72
C ASP A 196 -14.63 -47.65 5.44
N VAL A 197 -15.82 -48.16 5.15
CA VAL A 197 -17.09 -47.80 5.79
C VAL A 197 -17.24 -48.72 7.01
N PRO A 198 -17.61 -48.18 8.18
CA PRO A 198 -18.89 -48.63 8.75
C PRO A 198 -19.83 -47.47 9.09
N THR A 199 -21.09 -47.71 8.76
CA THR A 199 -22.29 -46.88 8.91
C THR A 199 -22.52 -46.38 10.34
N ALA A 200 -22.66 -45.06 10.51
CA ALA A 200 -23.37 -44.45 11.65
C ALA A 200 -24.08 -43.15 11.21
N LYS A 201 -25.31 -42.96 11.71
CA LYS A 201 -26.29 -41.90 11.37
C LYS A 201 -25.79 -40.47 11.68
N PRO A 202 -26.33 -39.43 11.01
CA PRO A 202 -25.86 -38.05 11.20
C PRO A 202 -26.53 -37.37 12.41
N PRO A 203 -25.81 -36.52 13.16
CA PRO A 203 -26.41 -35.44 13.92
C PRO A 203 -26.32 -34.10 13.16
N SER A 204 -27.34 -33.29 13.41
CA SER A 204 -27.71 -31.96 12.91
C SER A 204 -26.62 -30.89 12.85
N GLU A 205 -26.80 -29.98 11.88
CA GLU A 205 -26.05 -28.75 11.58
C GLU A 205 -25.65 -27.89 12.80
N PRO A 206 -24.44 -27.28 12.79
CA PRO A 206 -24.16 -26.05 13.50
C PRO A 206 -24.17 -24.85 12.53
N ARG A 207 -25.13 -23.98 12.81
CA ARG A 207 -25.31 -22.57 12.43
C ARG A 207 -24.07 -21.84 11.90
N GLN A 208 -24.26 -21.10 10.80
CA GLN A 208 -23.34 -20.10 10.27
C GLN A 208 -22.88 -19.14 11.36
N SER A 209 -21.59 -19.19 11.71
CA SER A 209 -20.95 -18.16 12.52
C SER A 209 -20.64 -16.93 11.64
N PRO A 210 -20.85 -15.69 12.12
CA PRO A 210 -20.51 -14.50 11.37
C PRO A 210 -19.00 -14.42 11.12
N ASP A 211 -18.61 -13.98 9.92
CA ASP A 211 -17.21 -13.78 9.53
C ASP A 211 -16.53 -12.76 10.46
N PRO A 212 -15.50 -13.16 11.24
CA PRO A 212 -14.83 -12.26 12.19
C PRO A 212 -14.14 -11.06 11.54
N ARG A 213 -13.92 -11.08 10.22
CA ARG A 213 -13.34 -9.95 9.48
C ARG A 213 -14.27 -8.73 9.42
N GLN A 214 -15.59 -8.92 9.54
CA GLN A 214 -16.54 -7.80 9.58
C GLN A 214 -16.37 -6.95 10.84
N ARG A 215 -15.77 -7.49 11.90
CA ARG A 215 -15.47 -6.76 13.14
C ARG A 215 -14.09 -6.10 13.17
N LEU A 216 -13.19 -6.49 12.27
CA LEU A 216 -11.79 -6.04 12.30
C LEU A 216 -11.55 -4.72 11.56
N PHE A 217 -12.48 -4.29 10.69
CA PHE A 217 -12.32 -3.07 9.90
C PHE A 217 -13.62 -2.25 9.74
N PRO A 218 -14.13 -1.61 10.81
CA PRO A 218 -15.27 -0.71 10.70
C PRO A 218 -15.02 0.47 9.74
N ALA A 219 -13.77 0.96 9.66
CA ALA A 219 -13.39 2.15 8.89
C ALA A 219 -13.43 1.99 7.36
N ILE A 220 -13.58 0.77 6.83
CA ILE A 220 -13.64 0.49 5.39
C ILE A 220 -15.09 0.27 4.94
N GLN A 221 -16.03 0.08 5.87
CA GLN A 221 -17.42 -0.22 5.53
C GLN A 221 -18.13 0.97 4.88
N GLU A 222 -17.76 2.21 5.22
CA GLU A 222 -18.34 3.44 4.65
C GLU A 222 -17.73 3.86 3.30
N ARG A 223 -16.66 3.21 2.81
CA ARG A 223 -16.00 3.53 1.53
C ARG A 223 -16.19 2.47 0.46
N ARG A 224 -17.02 1.46 0.70
CA ARG A 224 -17.46 0.58 -0.38
C ARG A 224 -18.45 1.40 -1.21
N MET A 225 -18.05 1.73 -2.43
CA MET A 225 -19.00 2.21 -3.45
C MET A 225 -20.05 1.10 -3.59
N ASP A 226 -21.26 1.37 -3.14
CA ASP A 226 -22.41 0.55 -3.49
C ASP A 226 -22.67 0.75 -4.98
N ASP A 227 -22.31 -0.26 -5.77
CA ASP A 227 -22.55 -0.32 -7.20
C ASP A 227 -24.06 -0.57 -7.42
N SER A 228 -24.87 0.46 -7.18
CA SER A 228 -26.29 0.46 -7.54
C SER A 228 -26.42 0.93 -8.99
N SER A 229 -26.33 -0.03 -9.92
CA SER A 229 -26.85 0.15 -11.28
C SER A 229 -28.37 0.32 -11.18
N SER A 230 -28.85 1.54 -11.38
CA SER A 230 -30.28 1.84 -11.51
C SER A 230 -30.68 1.63 -12.95
N ASP A 231 -31.32 0.49 -13.24
CA ASP A 231 -31.97 0.26 -14.53
C ASP A 231 -33.28 1.05 -14.56
N GLU A 232 -33.27 2.17 -15.27
CA GLU A 232 -34.48 2.89 -15.68
C GLU A 232 -34.86 2.41 -17.09
N ASP A 233 -35.86 1.55 -17.19
CA ASP A 233 -36.66 1.38 -18.40
C ASP A 233 -38.05 0.83 -18.04
N THR A 234 -39.08 1.64 -18.23
CA THR A 234 -40.45 1.14 -18.45
C THR A 234 -41.17 2.06 -19.44
N PHE A 235 -41.76 1.41 -20.43
CA PHE A 235 -42.48 1.87 -21.63
C PHE A 235 -43.54 2.96 -21.42
#